data_AF-A0A965UHU9-F1
#
_entry.id   AF-A0A965UHU9-F1
#
_cell.length_a   1.000
_cell.length_b   1.000
_cell.length_c   1.000
_cell.angle_alpha   90.00
_cell.angle_beta   90.00
_cell.angle_gamma   90.00
#
_symmetry.space_group_name_H-M   'P 1'
#
loop_
_entity.id
_entity.type
_entity.pdbx_description
1 polymer ?
#
loop_
_entity_poly.entity_id
_entity_poly.type
_entity_poly.pdbx_seq_one_letter_code
_entity_poly.pdbx_strand_id
1 'polypeptide(L)'
;MEGQSFWGTTNIKVASAVAAFGAKLRSVDPVTRIIKDGQQQVTFWFISSGDGDIARREMEVNWSEMKSDQESPIRYVRAALENRETLLGLVKRAEPIRIIQVGGQTLLVPENASPERKKALLRHI
;
A
#
# COMPACT_ATOMS: atom_id res chain seq x y z
N MET A 1 -32.39 -17.09 -1.56
CA MET A 1 -31.29 -16.44 -0.79
C MET A 1 -31.80 -15.06 -0.41
N GLU A 2 -32.23 -14.89 0.83
CA GLU A 2 -32.53 -13.55 1.35
C GLU A 2 -31.27 -12.68 1.23
N GLY A 3 -31.46 -11.45 0.76
CA GLY A 3 -30.41 -10.61 0.20
C GLY A 3 -29.40 -10.16 1.25
N GLN A 4 -28.25 -10.83 1.30
CA GLN A 4 -27.06 -10.24 1.91
C GLN A 4 -26.71 -8.97 1.13
N SER A 5 -26.70 -7.84 1.83
CA SER A 5 -26.20 -6.59 1.27
C SER A 5 -24.68 -6.56 1.34
N PHE A 6 -24.08 -5.95 0.33
CA PHE A 6 -22.63 -5.83 0.21
C PHE A 6 -22.24 -4.39 0.01
N TRP A 7 -21.02 -4.07 0.41
CA TRP A 7 -20.38 -2.81 0.09
C TRP A 7 -18.97 -3.06 -0.43
N GLY A 8 -18.46 -2.13 -1.22
CA GLY A 8 -17.16 -2.26 -1.86
C GLY A 8 -16.28 -1.04 -1.66
N THR A 9 -14.97 -1.24 -1.65
CA THR A 9 -14.00 -0.15 -1.67
C THR A 9 -12.87 -0.44 -2.63
N THR A 10 -12.38 0.59 -3.31
CA THR A 10 -11.16 0.54 -4.14
C THR A 10 -9.92 0.92 -3.34
N ASN A 11 -10.09 1.46 -2.13
CA ASN A 11 -8.99 1.87 -1.28
C ASN A 11 -8.51 0.68 -0.44
N ILE A 12 -7.36 0.13 -0.81
CA ILE A 12 -6.76 -1.02 -0.12
C ILE A 12 -6.46 -0.73 1.36
N LYS A 13 -6.22 0.52 1.76
CA LYS A 13 -6.03 0.89 3.18
C LYS A 13 -7.32 0.72 3.97
N VAL A 14 -8.45 1.17 3.41
CA VAL A 14 -9.79 0.97 4.01
C VAL A 14 -10.08 -0.53 4.11
N ALA A 15 -9.90 -1.28 3.01
CA ALA A 15 -10.11 -2.73 2.98
C ALA A 15 -9.26 -3.45 4.04
N SER A 16 -7.98 -3.09 4.16
CA SER A 16 -7.07 -3.68 5.16
C SER A 16 -7.52 -3.38 6.58
N ALA A 17 -7.89 -2.12 6.86
CA ALA A 17 -8.33 -1.72 8.18
C ALA A 17 -9.63 -2.44 8.58
N VAL A 18 -10.67 -2.39 7.76
CA VAL A 18 -11.97 -2.99 8.13
C VAL A 18 -11.87 -4.50 8.34
N ALA A 19 -11.01 -5.20 7.58
CA ALA A 19 -10.74 -6.61 7.76
C ALA A 19 -10.07 -6.89 9.13
N ALA A 20 -9.14 -6.04 9.55
CA ALA A 20 -8.53 -6.12 10.89
C ALA A 20 -9.53 -5.85 12.02
N PHE A 21 -10.58 -5.06 11.75
CA PHE A 21 -11.67 -4.74 12.70
C PHE A 21 -12.92 -5.62 12.50
N GLY A 22 -12.76 -6.80 11.89
CA GLY A 22 -13.80 -7.84 11.88
C GLY A 22 -14.74 -7.85 10.68
N ALA A 23 -14.64 -6.90 9.75
CA ALA A 23 -15.44 -6.94 8.52
C ALA A 23 -15.12 -8.20 7.71
N LYS A 24 -16.16 -8.90 7.27
CA LYS A 24 -16.02 -10.14 6.51
C LYS A 24 -16.10 -9.87 5.02
N LEU A 25 -15.14 -10.39 4.28
CA LEU A 25 -15.20 -10.39 2.81
C LEU A 25 -16.41 -11.19 2.34
N ARG A 26 -16.97 -10.79 1.20
CA ARG A 26 -17.98 -11.57 0.47
C ARG A 26 -17.43 -12.96 0.15
N SER A 27 -18.19 -14.02 0.39
CA SER A 27 -17.74 -15.40 0.21
C SER A 27 -17.50 -15.78 -1.26
N VAL A 28 -18.32 -15.25 -2.17
CA VAL A 28 -18.21 -15.46 -3.61
C VAL A 28 -17.65 -14.19 -4.25
N ASP A 29 -16.61 -14.30 -5.07
CA ASP A 29 -15.95 -13.17 -5.73
C ASP A 29 -15.58 -12.00 -4.79
N PRO A 30 -14.79 -12.20 -3.72
CA PRO A 30 -14.45 -11.16 -2.74
C PRO A 30 -13.75 -9.94 -3.35
N VAL A 31 -13.18 -10.08 -4.55
CA VAL A 31 -12.47 -9.02 -5.27
C VAL A 31 -12.95 -9.00 -6.71
N THR A 32 -13.33 -7.82 -7.20
CA THR A 32 -13.60 -7.59 -8.62
C THR A 32 -12.48 -6.73 -9.20
N ARG A 33 -11.96 -7.14 -10.36
CA ARG A 33 -10.94 -6.41 -11.10
C ARG A 33 -11.51 -6.01 -12.45
N ILE A 34 -11.77 -4.72 -12.63
CA ILE A 34 -12.33 -4.16 -13.87
C ILE A 34 -11.19 -3.53 -14.66
N ILE A 35 -11.11 -3.84 -15.95
CA ILE A 35 -10.19 -3.20 -16.88
C ILE A 35 -11.02 -2.35 -17.83
N LYS A 36 -10.77 -1.04 -17.85
CA LYS A 36 -11.43 -0.09 -18.74
C LYS A 36 -10.40 0.90 -19.27
N ASP A 37 -10.32 1.04 -20.59
CA ASP A 37 -9.43 2.00 -21.27
C ASP A 37 -7.96 1.87 -20.83
N GLY A 38 -7.48 0.63 -20.64
CA GLY A 38 -6.12 0.34 -20.17
C GLY A 38 -5.88 0.60 -18.68
N GLN A 39 -6.85 1.19 -17.97
CA GLN A 39 -6.81 1.36 -16.53
C GLN A 39 -7.43 0.17 -15.82
N GLN A 40 -6.81 -0.23 -14.71
CA GLN A 40 -7.29 -1.31 -13.88
C GLN A 40 -7.81 -0.75 -12.56
N GLN A 41 -9.06 -1.07 -12.24
CA GLN A 41 -9.66 -0.78 -10.94
C GLN A 41 -9.92 -2.09 -10.19
N VAL A 42 -9.48 -2.15 -8.94
CA VAL A 42 -9.71 -3.29 -8.04
C VAL A 42 -10.69 -2.86 -6.95
N THR A 43 -11.75 -3.63 -6.75
CA THR A 43 -12.76 -3.40 -5.71
C THR A 43 -12.81 -4.61 -4.78
N PHE A 44 -12.66 -4.38 -3.48
CA PHE A 44 -12.81 -5.39 -2.42
C PHE A 44 -14.24 -5.34 -1.87
N TRP A 45 -14.91 -6.48 -1.79
CA TRP A 45 -16.31 -6.59 -1.38
C TRP A 45 -16.46 -7.21 0.00
N PHE A 46 -17.26 -6.57 0.85
CA PHE A 46 -17.54 -6.98 2.22
C PHE A 46 -19.03 -7.17 2.45
N ILE A 47 -19.37 -8.05 3.39
CA ILE A 47 -20.74 -8.26 3.88
C ILE A 47 -21.14 -7.06 4.73
N SER A 48 -22.28 -6.44 4.42
CA SER A 48 -22.87 -5.36 5.22
C SER A 48 -23.55 -5.91 6.48
N SER A 49 -22.74 -6.45 7.40
CA SER A 49 -23.20 -7.06 8.66
C SER A 49 -23.07 -6.14 9.89
N GLY A 50 -22.56 -4.91 9.70
CA GLY A 50 -22.25 -3.95 10.77
C GLY A 50 -20.83 -4.06 11.32
N ASP A 51 -20.21 -5.24 11.23
CA ASP A 51 -18.81 -5.45 11.60
C ASP A 51 -17.87 -4.61 10.72
N GLY A 52 -16.99 -3.84 11.37
CA GLY A 52 -16.04 -2.94 10.70
C GLY A 52 -16.63 -1.63 10.15
N ASP A 53 -17.93 -1.34 10.34
CA ASP A 53 -18.55 -0.09 9.88
C ASP A 53 -17.92 1.16 10.53
N ILE A 54 -17.59 1.07 11.83
CA ILE A 54 -16.90 2.15 12.55
C ILE A 54 -15.51 2.39 11.93
N ALA A 55 -14.74 1.31 11.74
CA ALA A 55 -13.42 1.38 11.12
C ALA A 55 -13.50 1.94 9.70
N ARG A 56 -14.53 1.55 8.93
CA ARG A 56 -14.76 2.07 7.59
C ARG A 56 -14.99 3.58 7.61
N ARG A 57 -15.95 4.06 8.42
CA ARG A 57 -16.28 5.48 8.53
C ARG A 57 -15.06 6.31 8.96
N GLU A 58 -14.31 5.82 9.95
CA GLU A 58 -13.10 6.49 10.44
C GLU A 58 -11.98 6.54 9.39
N MET A 59 -11.88 5.52 8.52
CA MET A 59 -10.87 5.47 7.44
C MET A 59 -11.26 6.25 6.17
N GLU A 60 -12.55 6.56 5.99
CA GLU A 60 -13.07 7.31 4.83
C GLU A 60 -13.03 8.83 5.03
N VAL A 61 -12.85 9.32 6.26
CA VAL A 61 -12.76 10.77 6.59
C VAL A 61 -11.32 11.25 6.70
N ASN A 62 -11.09 12.57 6.77
CA ASN A 62 -9.76 13.12 7.04
C ASN A 62 -9.33 12.90 8.50
N TRP A 63 -8.02 12.96 8.78
CA TRP A 63 -7.47 12.83 10.14
C TRP A 63 -8.11 13.75 11.18
N SER A 64 -8.39 14.99 10.79
CA SER A 64 -9.03 16.02 11.63
C SER A 64 -10.51 15.75 11.91
N GLU A 65 -11.15 14.91 11.10
CA GLU A 65 -12.59 14.59 11.16
C GLU A 65 -12.86 13.24 11.82
N MET A 66 -11.81 12.47 12.11
CA MET A 66 -11.90 11.22 12.86
C MET A 66 -12.46 11.48 14.27
N LYS A 67 -13.48 10.71 14.66
CA LYS A 67 -14.18 10.87 15.94
C LYS A 67 -13.61 9.99 17.04
N SER A 68 -12.82 8.99 16.68
CA SER A 68 -12.14 8.10 17.64
C SER A 68 -11.12 8.84 18.49
N ASP A 69 -10.88 8.37 19.71
CA ASP A 69 -9.83 8.92 20.58
C ASP A 69 -8.44 8.80 19.93
N GLN A 70 -7.52 9.69 20.32
CA GLN A 70 -6.16 9.77 19.76
C GLN A 70 -5.40 8.43 19.88
N GLU A 71 -5.62 7.72 20.98
CA GLU A 71 -4.98 6.45 21.31
C GLU A 71 -5.78 5.22 20.82
N SER A 72 -6.84 5.44 20.04
CA SER A 72 -7.65 4.32 19.56
C SER A 72 -6.85 3.43 18.59
N PRO A 73 -7.06 2.09 18.62
CA PRO A 73 -6.36 1.17 17.72
C PRO A 73 -6.50 1.52 16.23
N ILE A 74 -7.64 2.08 15.80
CA ILE A 74 -7.87 2.42 14.40
C ILE A 74 -6.94 3.53 13.91
N ARG A 75 -6.56 4.49 14.77
CA ARG A 75 -5.60 5.55 14.42
C ARG A 75 -4.21 5.00 14.21
N TYR A 76 -3.77 4.06 15.03
CA TYR A 76 -2.49 3.36 14.82
C TYR A 76 -2.47 2.59 13.50
N VAL A 77 -3.54 1.86 13.19
CA VAL A 77 -3.67 1.14 11.92
C VAL A 77 -3.63 2.11 10.73
N ARG A 78 -4.36 3.24 10.80
CA ARG A 78 -4.34 4.25 9.74
C ARG A 78 -2.95 4.83 9.53
N ALA A 79 -2.29 5.27 10.60
CA ALA A 79 -0.94 5.84 10.54
C ALA A 79 0.05 4.84 9.93
N ALA A 80 0.02 3.58 10.35
CA ALA A 80 0.89 2.54 9.81
C ALA A 80 0.65 2.32 8.31
N LEU A 81 -0.60 2.27 7.86
CA LEU A 81 -0.95 2.06 6.45
C LEU A 81 -0.55 3.25 5.56
N GLU A 82 -0.75 4.49 6.00
CA GLU A 82 -0.35 5.70 5.26
C GLU A 82 1.17 5.86 5.22
N ASN A 83 1.85 5.60 6.33
CA ASN A 83 3.32 5.60 6.36
C ASN A 83 3.89 4.51 5.47
N ARG A 84 3.31 3.31 5.48
CA ARG A 84 3.72 2.22 4.57
C ARG A 84 3.61 2.62 3.11
N GLU A 85 2.50 3.25 2.70
CA GLU A 85 2.31 3.72 1.32
C GLU A 85 3.36 4.77 0.94
N THR A 86 3.63 5.73 1.84
CA THR A 86 4.65 6.76 1.67
C THR A 86 6.04 6.16 1.51
N LEU A 87 6.43 5.25 2.41
CA LEU A 87 7.72 4.56 2.40
C LEU A 87 7.87 3.70 1.13
N LEU A 88 6.82 2.99 0.70
CA LEU A 88 6.85 2.24 -0.56
C LEU A 88 7.05 3.17 -1.76
N GLY A 89 6.45 4.36 -1.74
CA GLY A 89 6.70 5.41 -2.73
C GLY A 89 8.16 5.85 -2.76
N LEU A 90 8.81 5.98 -1.60
CA LEU A 90 10.24 6.29 -1.52
C LEU A 90 11.11 5.16 -2.06
N VAL A 91 10.81 3.90 -1.72
CA VAL A 91 11.52 2.72 -2.25
C VAL A 91 11.45 2.66 -3.77
N LYS A 92 10.28 2.92 -4.37
CA LYS A 92 10.11 2.94 -5.83
C LYS A 92 10.91 4.05 -6.54
N ARG A 93 11.23 5.13 -5.83
CA ARG A 93 12.00 6.26 -6.36
C ARG A 93 13.50 6.16 -6.08
N ALA A 94 13.90 5.32 -5.13
CA ALA A 94 15.30 5.15 -4.79
C ALA A 94 16.07 4.57 -5.99
N GLU A 95 17.20 5.19 -6.34
CA GLU A 95 18.04 4.70 -7.42
C GLU A 95 18.68 3.36 -7.01
N PRO A 96 18.53 2.29 -7.82
CA PRO A 96 19.18 1.02 -7.52
C PRO A 96 20.70 1.18 -7.51
N ILE A 97 21.36 0.56 -6.54
CA ILE A 97 22.82 0.55 -6.42
C ILE A 97 23.31 -0.87 -6.69
N ARG A 98 24.27 -1.01 -7.60
CA ARG A 98 24.94 -2.27 -7.92
C ARG A 98 26.26 -2.37 -7.16
N ILE A 99 26.48 -3.53 -6.55
CA ILE A 99 27.75 -3.86 -5.91
C ILE A 99 28.67 -4.52 -6.94
N ILE A 100 29.88 -4.01 -7.09
CA ILE A 100 30.93 -4.59 -7.94
C ILE A 100 32.13 -4.93 -7.05
N GLN A 101 32.58 -6.18 -7.10
CA GLN A 101 33.75 -6.66 -6.35
C GLN A 101 34.87 -7.05 -7.31
N VAL A 102 36.04 -6.42 -7.17
CA VAL A 102 37.22 -6.67 -8.01
C VAL A 102 38.47 -6.56 -7.14
N GLY A 103 39.37 -7.55 -7.20
CA GLY A 103 40.67 -7.50 -6.52
C GLY A 103 40.61 -7.30 -5.00
N GLY A 104 39.52 -7.72 -4.34
CA GLY A 104 39.31 -7.49 -2.90
C GLY A 104 38.68 -6.14 -2.55
N GLN A 105 38.47 -5.24 -3.52
CA GLN A 105 37.76 -3.98 -3.33
C GLN A 105 36.26 -4.13 -3.64
N THR A 106 35.43 -3.33 -2.95
CA THR A 106 33.97 -3.27 -3.16
C THR A 106 33.56 -1.86 -3.59
N LEU A 107 32.88 -1.76 -4.72
CA LEU A 107 32.33 -0.53 -5.27
C LEU A 107 30.80 -0.55 -5.25
N LEU A 108 30.21 0.60 -4.93
CA LEU A 108 28.77 0.86 -5.00
C LEU A 108 28.51 1.79 -6.19
N VAL A 109 27.88 1.28 -7.23
CA VAL A 109 27.66 2.01 -8.49
C VAL A 109 26.16 2.16 -8.74
N PRO A 110 25.61 3.38 -8.87
CA PRO A 110 24.21 3.55 -9.23
C PRO A 110 23.92 2.95 -10.60
N GLU A 111 22.82 2.20 -10.72
CA GLU A 111 22.49 1.46 -11.93
C GLU A 111 22.21 2.41 -13.11
N ASN A 112 21.64 3.58 -12.82
CA ASN A 112 21.34 4.61 -13.81
C ASN A 112 22.46 5.65 -13.97
N ALA A 113 23.63 5.43 -13.34
CA ALA A 113 24.78 6.31 -13.55
C ALA A 113 25.17 6.35 -15.04
N SER A 114 25.53 7.53 -15.53
CA SER A 114 25.96 7.73 -16.93
C SER A 114 27.18 6.86 -17.26
N PRO A 115 27.39 6.48 -18.53
CA PRO A 115 28.56 5.70 -18.95
C PRO A 115 29.88 6.33 -18.51
N GLU A 116 29.99 7.66 -18.54
CA GLU A 116 31.17 8.41 -18.14
C GLU A 116 31.42 8.30 -16.63
N ARG A 117 30.36 8.41 -15.81
CA ARG A 117 30.46 8.22 -14.35
C ARG A 117 30.82 6.79 -13.99
N LYS A 118 30.22 5.79 -14.65
CA LYS A 118 30.57 4.38 -14.46
C LYS A 118 32.04 4.13 -14.81
N LYS A 119 32.51 4.67 -15.94
CA LYS A 119 33.90 4.55 -16.37
C LYS A 119 34.87 5.25 -15.41
N ALA A 120 34.50 6.40 -14.85
CA ALA A 120 35.30 7.09 -13.83
C ALA A 120 35.40 6.27 -12.53
N LEU A 121 34.29 5.69 -12.06
CA LEU A 121 34.28 4.83 -10.87
C LEU A 121 35.15 3.59 -11.03
N LEU A 122 35.12 2.96 -12.22
CA LEU A 122 35.91 1.77 -12.53
C LEU A 122 37.42 2.06 -12.72
N ARG A 123 37.84 3.32 -12.90
CA ARG A 123 39.26 3.71 -13.05
C ARG A 123 40.02 3.78 -11.73
N HIS A 124 39.32 3.73 -10.60
CA HIS A 124 39.93 3.76 -9.27
C HIS A 124 40.16 2.37 -8.68
N ILE A 125 40.03 1.32 -9.51
CA ILE A 125 40.36 -0.08 -9.23
C ILE A 125 41.65 -0.41 -9.98
#